data_AF-A0A8T5E5U3-F1
#
_entry.id   AF-A0A8T5E5U3-F1
#
_cell.length_a   1.000
_cell.length_b   1.000
_cell.length_c   1.000
_cell.angle_alpha   90.00
_cell.angle_beta   90.00
_cell.angle_gamma   90.00
#
_symmetry.space_group_name_H-M   'P 1'
#
loop_
_entity.id
_entity.type
_entity.pdbx_description
1 polymer ?
#
loop_
_entity_poly.entity_id
_entity_poly.type
_entity_poly.pdbx_seq_one_letter_code
_entity_poly.pdbx_strand_id
1 'polypeptide(L)'
;MSRPIYDRLAKMSKKKLDKLEYDHQQHLVRFMTAKEGKAEEIQSMEKKYSRLKDKASEEIKVSVPRVLGTAMEMRQIKAELLISRSILALLRSNQFHHRFMVMLIQDTKAGVQYDPDKAKNLIPLEFSELISGSIVSTNMDGVLSELKSEIDSSIGGE
;
A
#
# COMPACT_ATOMS: atom_id res chain seq x y z
N MET A 1 11.96 -22.10 21.35
CA MET A 1 11.52 -21.82 19.97
C MET A 1 9.99 -21.84 19.93
N SER A 2 9.35 -20.80 19.40
CA SER A 2 7.89 -20.73 19.22
C SER A 2 7.42 -21.94 18.40
N ARG A 3 6.45 -22.72 18.90
CA ARG A 3 5.85 -23.81 18.11
C ARG A 3 5.20 -23.24 16.84
N PRO A 4 5.34 -23.91 15.68
CA PRO A 4 4.65 -23.54 14.45
C PRO A 4 3.18 -23.26 14.71
N ILE A 5 2.62 -22.25 14.05
CA ILE A 5 1.22 -21.83 14.30
C ILE A 5 0.23 -22.97 14.03
N TYR A 6 0.56 -23.84 13.07
CA TYR A 6 -0.19 -25.05 12.76
C TYR A 6 -0.32 -26.01 13.96
N ASP A 7 0.77 -26.31 14.67
CA ASP A 7 0.74 -27.18 15.86
C ASP A 7 -0.11 -26.62 17.00
N ARG A 8 -0.25 -25.28 17.04
CA ARG A 8 -1.13 -24.60 18.00
C ARG A 8 -2.58 -24.76 17.57
N LEU A 9 -2.90 -24.55 16.29
CA LEU A 9 -4.25 -24.72 15.75
C LEU A 9 -4.74 -26.16 15.90
N ALA A 10 -3.90 -27.15 15.59
CA ALA A 10 -4.26 -28.58 15.68
C ALA A 10 -4.63 -29.05 17.09
N LYS A 11 -4.16 -28.35 18.13
CA LYS A 11 -4.46 -28.65 19.55
C LYS A 11 -5.69 -27.90 20.07
N MET A 12 -6.27 -27.00 19.28
CA MET A 12 -7.47 -26.26 19.68
C MET A 12 -8.72 -27.11 19.48
N SER A 13 -9.72 -26.89 20.34
CA SER A 13 -11.03 -27.50 20.15
C SER A 13 -11.75 -26.88 18.94
N LYS A 14 -12.62 -27.65 18.29
CA LYS A 14 -13.41 -27.20 17.13
C LYS A 14 -14.12 -25.86 17.37
N LYS A 15 -14.78 -25.71 18.53
CA LYS A 15 -15.45 -24.46 18.93
C LYS A 15 -14.50 -23.25 19.01
N LYS A 16 -13.26 -23.45 19.43
CA LYS A 16 -12.25 -22.38 19.46
C LYS A 16 -11.76 -22.05 18.05
N LEU A 17 -11.59 -23.05 17.19
CA LEU A 17 -11.24 -22.85 15.78
C LEU A 17 -12.36 -22.10 15.03
N ASP A 18 -13.62 -22.45 15.25
CA ASP A 18 -14.75 -21.76 14.61
C ASP A 18 -14.83 -20.29 15.01
N LYS A 19 -14.62 -19.98 16.30
CA LYS A 19 -14.58 -18.59 16.78
C LYS A 19 -13.41 -17.83 16.16
N LEU A 20 -12.22 -18.43 16.15
CA LEU A 20 -11.02 -17.82 15.61
C LEU A 20 -11.16 -17.57 14.09
N GLU A 21 -11.72 -18.53 13.35
CA GLU A 21 -12.02 -18.39 11.93
C GLU A 21 -12.96 -17.21 11.68
N TYR A 22 -14.05 -17.12 12.45
CA TYR A 22 -14.99 -16.01 12.36
C TYR A 22 -14.29 -14.66 12.59
N ASP A 23 -13.49 -14.53 13.65
CA ASP A 23 -12.76 -13.30 13.95
C ASP A 23 -11.81 -12.91 12.79
N HIS A 24 -11.03 -13.86 12.26
CA HIS A 24 -10.16 -13.59 11.12
C HIS A 24 -10.93 -13.25 9.84
N GLN A 25 -12.10 -13.85 9.59
CA GLN A 25 -12.96 -13.49 8.46
C GLN A 25 -13.50 -12.05 8.59
N GLN A 26 -13.92 -11.64 9.80
CA GLN A 26 -14.38 -10.27 10.05
C GLN A 26 -13.24 -9.27 9.82
N HIS A 27 -12.04 -9.56 10.32
CA HIS A 27 -10.88 -8.71 10.10
C HIS A 27 -10.47 -8.67 8.62
N LEU A 28 -10.52 -9.81 7.91
CA LEU A 28 -10.23 -9.87 6.48
C LEU A 28 -11.11 -8.91 5.69
N VAL A 29 -12.44 -8.95 5.93
CA VAL A 29 -13.39 -8.04 5.26
C VAL A 29 -13.07 -6.57 5.60
N ARG A 30 -12.82 -6.26 6.88
CA ARG A 30 -12.45 -4.89 7.30
C ARG A 30 -11.20 -4.38 6.59
N PHE A 31 -10.16 -5.21 6.50
CA PHE A 31 -8.92 -4.83 5.81
C PHE A 31 -9.08 -4.74 4.30
N MET A 32 -9.95 -5.55 3.68
CA MET A 32 -10.30 -5.41 2.27
C MET A 32 -10.96 -4.06 1.98
N THR A 33 -12.01 -3.71 2.73
CA THR A 33 -12.71 -2.43 2.57
C THR A 33 -11.79 -1.24 2.84
N ALA A 34 -10.99 -1.30 3.90
CA ALA A 34 -10.04 -0.23 4.21
C ALA A 34 -8.95 -0.08 3.12
N LYS A 35 -8.47 -1.19 2.56
CA LYS A 35 -7.49 -1.19 1.46
C LYS A 35 -8.09 -0.52 0.21
N GLU A 36 -9.32 -0.88 -0.15
CA GLU A 36 -10.02 -0.30 -1.30
C GLU A 36 -10.23 1.21 -1.12
N GLY A 37 -10.78 1.64 0.02
CA GLY A 37 -10.95 3.06 0.31
C GLY A 37 -9.63 3.84 0.30
N LYS A 38 -8.54 3.26 0.84
CA LYS A 38 -7.22 3.90 0.80
C LYS A 38 -6.65 3.98 -0.63
N ALA A 39 -6.91 3.00 -1.48
CA ALA A 39 -6.50 3.02 -2.89
C ALA A 39 -7.24 4.12 -3.68
N GLU A 40 -8.55 4.29 -3.44
CA GLU A 40 -9.35 5.37 -4.04
C GLU A 40 -8.86 6.76 -3.58
N GLU A 41 -8.53 6.91 -2.30
CA GLU A 41 -7.97 8.16 -1.76
C GLU A 41 -6.63 8.51 -2.42
N ILE A 42 -5.74 7.52 -2.58
CA ILE A 42 -4.46 7.70 -3.30
C ILE A 42 -4.72 8.17 -4.72
N GLN A 43 -5.64 7.54 -5.45
CA GLN A 43 -5.97 7.93 -6.82
C GLN A 43 -6.51 9.37 -6.90
N SER A 44 -7.32 9.78 -5.92
CA SER A 44 -7.83 11.15 -5.82
C SER A 44 -6.69 12.17 -5.57
N MET A 45 -5.77 11.85 -4.64
CA MET A 45 -4.60 12.67 -4.35
C MET A 45 -3.65 12.77 -5.56
N GLU A 46 -3.45 11.69 -6.31
CA GLU A 46 -2.65 11.69 -7.55
C GLU A 46 -3.27 12.62 -8.61
N LYS A 47 -4.60 12.58 -8.78
CA LYS A 47 -5.31 13.52 -9.66
C LYS A 47 -5.13 14.97 -9.19
N LYS A 48 -5.22 15.23 -7.88
CA LYS A 48 -4.99 16.57 -7.32
C LYS A 48 -3.55 17.02 -7.57
N TYR A 49 -2.57 16.16 -7.33
CA TYR A 49 -1.16 16.43 -7.59
C TYR A 49 -0.90 16.77 -9.06
N SER A 50 -1.48 16.00 -10.00
CA SER A 50 -1.40 16.27 -11.44
C SER A 50 -1.95 17.67 -11.79
N ARG A 51 -3.09 18.05 -11.24
CA ARG A 51 -3.67 19.39 -11.48
C ARG A 51 -2.78 20.52 -10.94
N LEU A 52 -2.17 20.33 -9.78
CA LEU A 52 -1.23 21.31 -9.23
C LEU A 52 0.03 21.41 -10.07
N LYS A 53 0.48 20.31 -10.66
CA LYS A 53 1.62 20.27 -11.57
C LYS A 53 1.35 21.05 -12.86
N ASP A 54 0.17 20.87 -13.46
CA ASP A 54 -0.27 21.65 -14.62
C ASP A 54 -0.33 23.15 -14.26
N LYS A 55 -0.93 23.46 -13.11
CA LYS A 55 -1.00 24.83 -12.58
C LYS A 55 0.39 25.45 -12.36
N ALA A 56 1.32 24.72 -11.75
CA ALA A 56 2.68 25.18 -11.51
C ALA A 56 3.42 25.49 -12.82
N SER A 57 3.20 24.68 -13.85
CA SER A 57 3.79 24.82 -15.18
C SER A 57 3.30 26.07 -15.93
N GLU A 58 2.08 26.53 -15.64
CA GLU A 58 1.60 27.82 -16.15
C GLU A 58 2.04 28.99 -15.28
N GLU A 59 2.04 28.85 -13.95
CA GLU A 59 2.41 29.93 -13.03
C GLU A 59 3.89 30.32 -13.12
N ILE A 60 4.78 29.37 -13.41
CA ILE A 60 6.22 29.64 -13.57
C ILE A 60 6.53 30.62 -14.70
N LYS A 61 5.70 30.64 -15.75
CA LYS A 61 5.82 31.56 -16.89
C LYS A 61 5.47 33.00 -16.49
N VAL A 62 4.73 33.18 -15.40
CA VAL A 62 4.14 34.47 -15.00
C VAL A 62 4.82 35.04 -13.75
N SER A 63 5.05 34.22 -12.70
CA SER A 63 5.48 34.72 -11.40
C SER A 63 6.15 33.65 -10.53
N VAL A 64 7.40 33.90 -10.14
CA VAL A 64 8.18 33.04 -9.24
C VAL A 64 7.51 32.84 -7.87
N PRO A 65 7.01 33.88 -7.17
CA PRO A 65 6.30 33.67 -5.92
C PRO A 65 5.05 32.78 -6.02
N ARG A 66 4.30 32.83 -7.13
CA ARG A 66 3.09 32.00 -7.32
C ARG A 66 3.45 30.53 -7.46
N VAL A 67 4.41 30.21 -8.34
CA VAL A 67 4.86 28.83 -8.52
C VAL A 67 5.47 28.27 -7.23
N LEU A 68 6.14 29.08 -6.41
CA LEU A 68 6.64 28.64 -5.10
C LEU A 68 5.50 28.23 -4.16
N GLY A 69 4.41 29.00 -4.12
CA GLY A 69 3.21 28.63 -3.34
C GLY A 69 2.59 27.31 -3.80
N THR A 70 2.42 27.13 -5.11
CA THR A 70 1.91 25.88 -5.69
C THR A 70 2.87 24.70 -5.45
N ALA A 71 4.20 24.92 -5.54
CA ALA A 71 5.21 23.90 -5.25
C ALA A 71 5.20 23.45 -3.78
N MET A 72 4.91 24.34 -2.83
CA MET A 72 4.73 23.97 -1.42
C MET A 72 3.50 23.08 -1.23
N GLU A 73 2.37 23.39 -1.88
CA GLU A 73 1.18 22.54 -1.85
C GLU A 73 1.46 21.17 -2.49
N MET A 74 2.17 21.14 -3.62
CA MET A 74 2.60 19.89 -4.27
C MET A 74 3.48 19.04 -3.34
N ARG A 75 4.42 19.65 -2.61
CA ARG A 75 5.28 18.94 -1.65
C ARG A 75 4.46 18.32 -0.53
N GLN A 76 3.47 19.04 0.00
CA GLN A 76 2.56 18.50 1.02
C GLN A 76 1.80 17.27 0.48
N ILE A 77 1.21 17.35 -0.71
CA ILE A 77 0.48 16.22 -1.30
C ILE A 77 1.42 15.04 -1.58
N LYS A 78 2.65 15.28 -2.04
CA LYS A 78 3.66 14.22 -2.24
C LYS A 78 3.96 13.50 -0.92
N ALA A 79 4.04 14.21 0.20
CA ALA A 79 4.18 13.61 1.53
C ALA A 79 2.97 12.78 1.95
N GLU A 80 1.76 13.30 1.77
CA GLU A 80 0.52 12.58 2.08
C GLU A 80 0.37 11.32 1.22
N LEU A 81 0.73 11.37 -0.05
CA LEU A 81 0.77 10.21 -0.96
C LEU A 81 1.73 9.12 -0.45
N LEU A 82 2.92 9.49 0.02
CA LEU A 82 3.89 8.53 0.57
C LEU A 82 3.36 7.85 1.84
N ILE A 83 2.77 8.63 2.74
CA ILE A 83 2.15 8.10 3.97
C ILE A 83 1.01 7.16 3.60
N SER A 84 0.12 7.57 2.70
CA SER A 84 -1.03 6.75 2.29
C SER A 84 -0.62 5.47 1.57
N ARG A 85 0.42 5.49 0.73
CA ARG A 85 0.98 4.27 0.13
C ARG A 85 1.58 3.33 1.18
N SER A 86 2.24 3.88 2.21
CA SER A 86 2.75 3.09 3.34
C SER A 86 1.60 2.44 4.13
N ILE A 87 0.53 3.19 4.40
CA ILE A 87 -0.69 2.66 5.03
C ILE A 87 -1.30 1.55 4.17
N LEU A 88 -1.41 1.76 2.85
CA LEU A 88 -1.94 0.76 1.92
C LEU A 88 -1.13 -0.56 1.96
N ALA A 89 0.20 -0.47 2.05
CA ALA A 89 1.07 -1.64 2.21
C ALA A 89 0.77 -2.41 3.51
N LEU A 90 0.60 -1.70 4.63
CA LEU A 90 0.20 -2.30 5.91
C LEU A 90 -1.19 -2.96 5.84
N LEU A 91 -2.15 -2.32 5.18
CA LEU A 91 -3.49 -2.88 4.99
C LEU A 91 -3.46 -4.17 4.15
N ARG A 92 -2.67 -4.20 3.07
CA ARG A 92 -2.43 -5.39 2.25
C ARG A 92 -1.77 -6.52 3.07
N SER A 93 -0.78 -6.17 3.89
CA SER A 93 -0.11 -7.12 4.80
C SER A 93 -1.08 -7.76 5.77
N ASN A 94 -1.91 -6.94 6.42
CA ASN A 94 -2.91 -7.46 7.35
C ASN A 94 -3.98 -8.29 6.63
N GLN A 95 -4.47 -7.84 5.47
CA GLN A 95 -5.38 -8.62 4.63
C GLN A 95 -4.80 -10.03 4.35
N PHE A 96 -3.54 -10.07 3.92
CA PHE A 96 -2.82 -11.32 3.66
C PHE A 96 -2.74 -12.21 4.90
N HIS A 97 -2.31 -11.65 6.04
CA HIS A 97 -2.23 -12.38 7.30
C HIS A 97 -3.57 -13.02 7.68
N HIS A 98 -4.66 -12.25 7.65
CA HIS A 98 -5.98 -12.77 8.01
C HIS A 98 -6.47 -13.83 7.02
N ARG A 99 -6.24 -13.64 5.71
CA ARG A 99 -6.55 -14.66 4.69
C ARG A 99 -5.79 -15.96 4.93
N PHE A 100 -4.50 -15.87 5.23
CA PHE A 100 -3.65 -17.01 5.52
C PHE A 100 -4.12 -17.75 6.77
N MET A 101 -4.47 -17.03 7.84
CA MET A 101 -5.01 -17.62 9.06
C MET A 101 -6.34 -18.34 8.85
N VAL A 102 -7.27 -17.75 8.07
CA VAL A 102 -8.53 -18.43 7.71
C VAL A 102 -8.25 -19.75 7.00
N MET A 103 -7.35 -19.76 6.00
CA MET A 103 -6.98 -20.97 5.30
C MET A 103 -6.39 -22.03 6.24
N LEU A 104 -5.43 -21.66 7.08
CA LEU A 104 -4.81 -22.60 8.01
C LEU A 104 -5.82 -23.22 8.99
N ILE A 105 -6.78 -22.42 9.46
CA ILE A 105 -7.84 -22.90 10.36
C ILE A 105 -8.76 -23.88 9.61
N GLN A 106 -9.14 -23.57 8.37
CA GLN A 106 -9.97 -24.44 7.53
C GLN A 106 -9.26 -25.76 7.21
N ASP A 107 -7.97 -25.72 6.84
CA ASP A 107 -7.14 -26.89 6.59
C ASP A 107 -7.01 -27.75 7.86
N THR A 108 -6.79 -27.12 9.02
CA THR A 108 -6.73 -27.81 10.31
C THR A 108 -8.07 -28.50 10.63
N LYS A 109 -9.19 -27.83 10.39
CA LYS A 109 -10.54 -28.39 10.59
C LYS A 109 -10.83 -29.57 9.64
N ALA A 110 -10.26 -29.54 8.45
CA ALA A 110 -10.35 -30.61 7.45
C ALA A 110 -9.35 -31.76 7.67
N GLY A 111 -8.44 -31.64 8.65
CA GLY A 111 -7.39 -32.63 8.91
C GLY A 111 -6.28 -32.64 7.86
N VAL A 112 -6.15 -31.58 7.06
CA VAL A 112 -5.11 -31.44 6.04
C VAL A 112 -3.78 -31.10 6.72
N GLN A 113 -2.72 -31.84 6.39
CA GLN A 113 -1.36 -31.51 6.85
C GLN A 113 -0.87 -30.21 6.23
N TYR A 114 -0.19 -29.40 7.04
CA TYR A 114 0.41 -28.16 6.57
C TYR A 114 1.48 -28.43 5.51
N ASP A 115 1.28 -27.82 4.35
CA ASP A 115 2.24 -27.82 3.25
C ASP A 115 2.89 -26.42 3.13
N PRO A 116 4.19 -26.27 3.43
CA PRO A 116 4.90 -25.01 3.28
C PRO A 116 4.87 -24.42 1.86
N ASP A 117 4.73 -25.26 0.83
CA ASP A 117 4.73 -24.80 -0.56
C ASP A 117 3.39 -24.15 -0.94
N LYS A 118 2.28 -24.52 -0.29
CA LYS A 118 1.01 -23.77 -0.39
C LYS A 118 1.14 -22.36 0.17
N ALA A 119 1.91 -22.16 1.24
CA ALA A 119 2.14 -20.84 1.83
C ALA A 119 2.95 -19.91 0.90
N LYS A 120 3.91 -20.45 0.16
CA LYS A 120 4.69 -19.69 -0.84
C LYS A 120 3.81 -19.15 -1.97
N ASN A 121 2.84 -19.93 -2.43
CA ASN A 121 1.89 -19.52 -3.46
C ASN A 121 0.88 -18.46 -3.00
N LEU A 122 0.80 -18.21 -1.68
CA LEU A 122 -0.12 -17.23 -1.11
C LEU A 122 0.55 -15.86 -0.94
N ILE A 123 1.86 -15.81 -0.70
CA ILE A 123 2.61 -14.55 -0.62
C ILE A 123 2.52 -13.90 -2.01
N PRO A 124 1.78 -12.79 -2.17
CA PRO A 124 1.69 -12.14 -3.48
C PRO A 124 3.09 -11.68 -3.88
N LEU A 125 3.49 -11.88 -5.14
CA LEU A 125 4.72 -11.30 -5.71
C LEU A 125 4.82 -9.78 -5.44
N GLU A 126 3.66 -9.12 -5.32
CA GLU A 126 3.48 -7.72 -4.94
C GLU A 126 4.15 -7.33 -3.60
N PHE A 127 4.30 -8.27 -2.66
CA PHE A 127 4.95 -8.03 -1.36
C PHE A 127 6.46 -7.80 -1.50
N SER A 128 7.09 -8.51 -2.45
CA SER A 128 8.51 -8.33 -2.77
C SER A 128 8.75 -6.97 -3.43
N GLU A 129 7.89 -6.59 -4.38
CA GLU A 129 8.01 -5.31 -5.10
C GLU A 129 7.77 -4.09 -4.18
N LEU A 130 6.87 -4.22 -3.20
CA LEU A 130 6.52 -3.16 -2.24
C LEU A 130 7.66 -2.77 -1.29
N ILE A 131 8.47 -3.72 -0.82
CA ILE A 131 9.63 -3.40 0.04
C ILE A 131 10.69 -2.65 -0.76
N SER A 132 10.93 -3.05 -2.01
CA SER A 132 11.86 -2.35 -2.91
C SER A 132 11.39 -0.94 -3.28
N GLY A 133 10.09 -0.73 -3.53
CA GLY A 133 9.55 0.58 -3.90
C GLY A 133 9.43 1.57 -2.74
N SER A 134 9.12 1.09 -1.52
CA SER A 134 8.91 1.95 -0.36
C SER A 134 10.19 2.67 0.10
N ILE A 135 11.37 2.05 -0.08
CA ILE A 135 12.68 2.62 0.29
C ILE A 135 13.15 3.68 -0.72
N VAL A 136 12.80 3.53 -2.00
CA VAL A 136 13.20 4.47 -3.07
C VAL A 136 12.39 5.77 -3.03
N SER A 137 11.15 5.72 -2.54
CA SER A 137 10.22 6.86 -2.56
C SER A 137 10.43 7.93 -1.48
N THR A 138 11.41 7.74 -0.57
CA THR A 138 11.69 8.70 0.54
C THR A 138 12.45 9.95 0.08
N ASN A 139 12.84 10.06 -1.20
CA ASN A 139 13.53 11.25 -1.69
C ASN A 139 12.52 12.36 -2.07
N MET A 140 12.34 13.32 -1.17
CA MET A 140 11.48 14.51 -1.39
C MET A 140 12.21 15.68 -2.08
N ASP A 141 13.52 15.53 -2.30
CA ASP A 141 14.33 16.56 -2.95
C ASP A 141 14.07 16.58 -4.46
N GLY A 142 14.16 17.77 -5.06
CA GLY A 142 14.09 17.92 -6.51
C GLY A 142 12.71 18.10 -7.13
N VAL A 143 11.62 18.32 -6.38
CA VAL A 143 10.28 18.61 -6.98
C VAL A 143 10.33 19.78 -7.97
N LEU A 144 11.09 20.84 -7.65
CA LEU A 144 11.31 21.96 -8.55
C LEU A 144 12.21 21.60 -9.75
N SER A 145 13.15 20.68 -9.56
CA SER A 145 14.04 20.19 -10.60
C SER A 145 13.33 19.24 -11.57
N GLU A 146 12.43 18.38 -11.06
CA GLU A 146 11.51 17.53 -11.82
C GLU A 146 10.55 18.40 -12.64
N LEU A 147 9.95 19.43 -12.02
CA LEU A 147 9.11 20.41 -12.72
C LEU A 147 9.87 21.15 -13.82
N LYS A 148 11.08 21.65 -13.52
CA LYS A 148 11.93 22.32 -14.51
C LYS A 148 12.29 21.39 -15.66
N SER A 149 12.72 20.16 -15.37
CA SER A 149 13.06 19.16 -16.38
C SER A 149 11.87 18.81 -17.28
N GLU A 150 10.66 18.75 -16.72
CA GLU A 150 9.47 18.47 -17.52
C GLU A 150 9.02 19.64 -18.38
N ILE A 151 9.13 20.86 -17.85
CA ILE A 151 8.91 22.08 -18.63
C ILE A 151 9.90 22.14 -19.79
N ASP A 152 11.19 21.89 -19.51
CA ASP A 152 12.23 21.84 -20.55
C ASP A 152 11.93 20.74 -21.59
N SER A 153 11.42 19.58 -21.18
CA SER A 153 11.01 18.51 -22.10
C SER A 153 9.73 18.80 -22.89
N SER A 154 8.80 19.59 -22.34
CA SER A 154 7.51 19.92 -22.94
C SER A 154 7.58 21.14 -23.86
N ILE A 155 8.59 22.00 -23.69
CA ILE A 155 8.84 23.19 -24.51
C ILE A 155 9.62 22.85 -25.80
N GLY A 156 10.17 21.64 -25.89
CA GLY A 156 10.86 21.12 -27.09
C GLY A 156 12.37 21.08 -26.88
N GLY A 157 12.92 19.86 -26.94
CA GLY A 157 14.34 19.66 -27.14
C GLY A 157 14.69 19.80 -28.62
N GLU A 158 15.63 20.70 -28.91
CA GLU A 158 16.70 20.39 -29.86
C GLU A 158 17.65 19.35 -29.23
#